data_AF-A0A081R1E3-F1
#
_entry.id   AF-A0A081R1E3-F1
#
_cell.length_a   1.000
_cell.length_b   1.000
_cell.length_c   1.000
_cell.angle_alpha   90.00
_cell.angle_beta   90.00
_cell.angle_gamma   90.00
#
_symmetry.space_group_name_H-M   'P 1'
#
loop_
_entity.id
_entity.type
_entity.pdbx_description
1 polymer ?
#
loop_
_entity_poly.entity_id
_entity_poly.type
_entity_poly.pdbx_seq_one_letter_code
_entity_poly.pdbx_strand_id
1 'polypeptide(L)'
;MDRFGEYPDVVAYLLEIGLVKSYLDKVFVQRVERKENKITVQFEKITQRLFLAQDYFKALSATNLKAAIAENKGLMEVVFDVRNKKDYEILEGLLIFGESLLEIKVSKEGNSL
;
A
#
# COMPACT_ATOMS: atom_id res chain seq x y z
N MET A 1 7.96 25.62 1.59
CA MET A 1 7.13 25.95 0.41
C MET A 1 7.59 27.30 -0.10
N ASP A 2 8.56 27.38 -1.00
CA ASP A 2 9.30 28.67 -1.15
C ASP A 2 9.79 29.04 -2.55
N ARG A 3 9.15 28.53 -3.62
CA ARG A 3 9.38 29.09 -4.99
C ARG A 3 8.12 29.17 -5.87
N PHE A 4 7.01 28.57 -5.43
CA PHE A 4 5.79 28.43 -6.22
C PHE A 4 4.50 28.79 -5.46
N GLY A 5 4.60 29.28 -4.21
CA GLY A 5 3.44 29.54 -3.36
C GLY A 5 2.81 28.25 -2.78
N GLU A 6 1.53 28.32 -2.41
CA GLU A 6 0.75 27.15 -1.99
C GLU A 6 0.47 26.22 -3.18
N TYR A 7 0.63 24.91 -2.96
CA TYR A 7 0.39 23.92 -4.01
C TYR A 7 -1.11 23.68 -4.21
N PRO A 8 -1.60 23.63 -5.46
CA PRO A 8 -2.94 23.13 -5.76
C PRO A 8 -3.09 21.67 -5.32
N ASP A 9 -4.31 21.26 -4.96
CA ASP A 9 -4.62 19.89 -4.51
C ASP A 9 -4.09 18.79 -5.46
N VAL A 10 -4.14 19.03 -6.76
CA VAL A 10 -3.62 18.08 -7.78
C VAL A 10 -2.11 17.85 -7.66
N VAL A 11 -1.34 18.85 -7.24
CA VAL A 11 0.10 18.73 -7.00
C VAL A 11 0.36 18.01 -5.68
N ALA A 12 -0.45 18.27 -4.65
CA ALA A 12 -0.38 17.53 -3.40
C ALA A 12 -0.61 16.03 -3.63
N TYR A 13 -1.65 15.67 -4.40
CA TYR A 13 -1.91 14.27 -4.76
C TYR A 13 -0.79 13.64 -5.57
N LEU A 14 -0.15 14.35 -6.49
CA LEU A 14 0.99 13.82 -7.24
C LEU A 14 2.16 13.46 -6.31
N LEU A 15 2.45 14.32 -5.33
CA LEU A 15 3.50 14.08 -4.34
C LEU A 15 3.15 12.90 -3.43
N GLU A 16 1.90 12.84 -2.98
CA GLU A 16 1.40 11.77 -2.11
C GLU A 16 1.42 10.41 -2.83
N ILE A 17 1.00 10.35 -4.10
CA ILE A 17 1.15 9.15 -4.95
C ILE A 17 2.61 8.76 -5.08
N GLY A 18 3.53 9.72 -5.27
CA GLY A 18 4.96 9.46 -5.34
C GLY A 18 5.49 8.83 -4.05
N LEU A 19 5.06 9.33 -2.90
CA LEU A 19 5.42 8.79 -1.59
C LEU A 19 4.86 7.38 -1.40
N VAL A 20 3.56 7.17 -1.65
CA VAL A 20 2.90 5.85 -1.61
C VAL A 20 3.67 4.87 -2.48
N LYS A 21 3.94 5.23 -3.74
CA LYS A 21 4.69 4.38 -4.68
C LYS A 21 6.06 3.98 -4.10
N SER A 22 6.77 4.92 -3.48
CA SER A 22 8.11 4.65 -2.92
C SER A 22 8.09 3.57 -1.83
N TYR A 23 7.01 3.47 -1.04
CA TYR A 23 6.86 2.42 -0.03
C TYR A 23 6.44 1.10 -0.68
N LEU A 24 5.46 1.14 -1.58
CA LEU A 24 4.96 -0.06 -2.26
C LEU A 24 6.05 -0.74 -3.11
N ASP A 25 6.92 0.03 -3.75
CA ASP A 25 8.09 -0.49 -4.48
C ASP A 25 9.03 -1.27 -3.53
N LYS A 26 9.29 -0.76 -2.31
CA LYS A 26 10.20 -1.39 -1.34
C LYS A 26 9.67 -2.72 -0.79
N VAL A 27 8.35 -2.92 -0.83
CA VAL A 27 7.69 -4.18 -0.42
C VAL A 27 7.27 -5.04 -1.63
N PHE A 28 7.84 -4.78 -2.81
CA PHE A 28 7.66 -5.55 -4.04
C PHE A 28 6.20 -5.67 -4.49
N VAL A 29 5.46 -4.57 -4.44
CA VAL A 29 4.17 -4.45 -5.12
C VAL A 29 4.41 -4.38 -6.63
N GLN A 30 3.77 -5.27 -7.36
CA GLN A 30 3.84 -5.29 -8.83
C GLN A 30 2.88 -4.27 -9.45
N ARG A 31 1.67 -4.13 -8.88
CA ARG A 31 0.61 -3.31 -9.45
C ARG A 31 -0.38 -2.86 -8.39
N VAL A 32 -0.82 -1.61 -8.51
CA VAL A 32 -2.00 -1.08 -7.83
C VAL A 32 -2.99 -0.64 -8.88
N GLU A 33 -4.19 -1.19 -8.87
CA GLU A 33 -5.24 -0.89 -9.85
C GLU A 33 -6.54 -0.53 -9.14
N ARG A 34 -7.11 0.63 -9.48
CA ARG A 34 -8.46 1.01 -9.07
C ARG A 34 -9.44 0.61 -10.17
N LYS A 35 -10.42 -0.22 -9.83
CA LYS A 35 -11.55 -0.57 -10.70
C LYS A 35 -12.84 -0.44 -9.91
N GLU A 36 -13.72 0.45 -10.37
CA GLU A 36 -14.95 0.82 -9.66
C GLU A 36 -14.64 1.25 -8.21
N ASN A 37 -15.24 0.56 -7.24
CA ASN A 37 -15.06 0.84 -5.83
C ASN A 37 -14.03 -0.09 -5.15
N LYS A 38 -13.13 -0.68 -5.94
CA LYS A 38 -12.08 -1.56 -5.42
C LYS A 38 -10.71 -1.07 -5.85
N ILE A 39 -9.75 -1.17 -4.94
CA ILE A 39 -8.33 -1.03 -5.24
C ILE A 39 -7.66 -2.37 -4.97
N THR A 40 -7.06 -2.95 -5.99
CA THR A 40 -6.31 -4.20 -5.90
C THR A 40 -4.82 -3.89 -5.90
N VAL A 41 -4.14 -4.26 -4.82
CA VAL A 41 -2.68 -4.24 -4.69
C VAL A 41 -2.18 -5.67 -4.90
N GLN A 42 -1.51 -5.91 -6.02
CA GLN A 42 -0.95 -7.21 -6.39
C GLN A 42 0.56 -7.21 -6.14
N PHE A 43 1.04 -8.26 -5.47
CA PHE A 43 2.44 -8.40 -5.10
C PHE A 43 3.19 -9.31 -6.06
N GLU A 44 4.50 -9.08 -6.18
CA GLU A 44 5.38 -9.98 -6.90
C GLU A 44 5.52 -11.34 -6.19
N LYS A 45 5.86 -12.39 -6.95
CA LYS A 45 6.02 -13.76 -6.40
C LYS A 45 7.09 -13.86 -5.30
N ILE A 46 8.12 -13.01 -5.33
CA ILE A 46 9.18 -12.97 -4.30
C ILE A 46 8.61 -12.72 -2.90
N THR A 47 7.49 -11.99 -2.79
CA THR A 47 6.88 -11.63 -1.51
C THR A 47 6.37 -12.82 -0.72
N GLN A 48 6.03 -13.94 -1.35
CA GLN A 48 5.61 -15.17 -0.67
C GLN A 48 6.73 -15.79 0.19
N ARG A 49 7.99 -15.40 -0.03
CA ARG A 49 9.13 -15.78 0.82
C ARG A 49 9.39 -14.78 1.95
N LEU A 50 8.88 -13.56 1.81
CA LEU A 50 9.13 -12.44 2.74
C LEU A 50 7.98 -12.28 3.74
N PHE A 51 6.76 -12.46 3.28
CA PHE A 51 5.53 -12.22 4.03
C PHE A 51 4.67 -13.48 4.12
N LEU A 52 4.07 -13.64 5.29
CA LEU A 52 3.00 -14.57 5.58
C LEU A 52 1.68 -13.80 5.61
N ALA A 53 0.54 -14.51 5.52
CA ALA A 53 -0.79 -13.89 5.57
C ALA A 53 -0.97 -12.95 6.78
N GLN A 54 -0.45 -13.33 7.95
CA GLN A 54 -0.51 -12.53 9.18
C GLN A 54 0.18 -11.16 9.07
N ASP A 55 1.22 -11.02 8.24
CA ASP A 55 1.94 -9.76 8.07
C ASP A 55 1.08 -8.75 7.32
N TYR A 56 0.39 -9.22 6.28
CA TYR A 56 -0.60 -8.42 5.57
C TYR A 56 -1.75 -8.03 6.48
N PHE A 57 -2.28 -8.95 7.30
CA PHE A 57 -3.33 -8.61 8.27
C PHE A 57 -2.86 -7.58 9.30
N LYS A 58 -1.62 -7.69 9.79
CA LYS A 58 -1.03 -6.72 10.71
C LYS A 58 -0.93 -5.34 10.05
N ALA A 59 -0.41 -5.24 8.84
CA ALA A 59 -0.33 -3.98 8.11
C ALA A 59 -1.72 -3.38 7.82
N LEU A 60 -2.69 -4.22 7.45
CA LEU A 60 -4.07 -3.80 7.21
C LEU A 60 -4.74 -3.26 8.48
N SER A 61 -4.44 -3.84 9.64
CA SER A 61 -5.01 -3.41 10.93
C SER A 61 -4.60 -2.00 11.36
N ALA A 62 -3.52 -1.46 10.78
CA ALA A 62 -3.10 -0.08 10.99
C ALA A 62 -3.92 0.93 10.16
N THR A 63 -4.69 0.48 9.17
CA THR A 63 -5.44 1.34 8.26
C THR A 63 -6.93 1.43 8.63
N ASN A 64 -7.58 2.49 8.17
CA ASN A 64 -9.04 2.65 8.28
C ASN A 64 -9.82 2.08 7.07
N LEU A 65 -9.13 1.44 6.12
CA LEU A 65 -9.73 0.89 4.93
C LEU A 65 -10.12 -0.58 5.14
N LYS A 66 -11.33 -0.94 4.73
CA LYS A 66 -11.75 -2.34 4.70
C LYS A 66 -11.03 -3.04 3.55
N ALA A 67 -10.38 -4.16 3.84
CA ALA A 67 -9.67 -4.93 2.83
C ALA A 67 -9.88 -6.43 3.01
N ALA A 68 -9.67 -7.16 1.92
CA ALA A 68 -9.59 -8.61 1.91
C ALA A 68 -8.28 -9.04 1.27
N ILE A 69 -7.73 -10.16 1.75
CA ILE A 69 -6.59 -10.82 1.10
C ILE A 69 -7.15 -11.87 0.16
N ALA A 70 -6.63 -11.91 -1.06
CA ALA A 70 -6.96 -12.90 -2.08
C ALA A 70 -5.67 -13.47 -2.69
N GLU A 71 -5.82 -14.58 -3.39
CA GLU A 71 -4.79 -15.13 -4.26
C GLU A 71 -5.33 -15.18 -5.68
N ASN A 72 -4.57 -14.65 -6.63
CA ASN A 72 -4.94 -14.64 -8.05
C ASN A 72 -3.76 -15.15 -8.87
N LYS A 73 -3.95 -16.30 -9.53
CA LYS A 73 -2.92 -16.97 -10.35
C LYS A 73 -1.60 -17.20 -9.59
N GLY A 74 -1.67 -17.55 -8.30
CA GLY A 74 -0.49 -17.78 -7.47
C GLY A 74 0.22 -16.51 -7.00
N LEU A 75 -0.39 -15.33 -7.16
CA LEU A 75 0.10 -14.08 -6.59
C LEU A 75 -0.85 -13.58 -5.51
N MET A 76 -0.26 -13.04 -4.44
CA MET A 76 -1.03 -12.42 -3.35
C MET A 76 -1.62 -11.10 -3.83
N GLU A 77 -2.88 -10.87 -3.49
CA GLU A 77 -3.58 -9.62 -3.71
C GLU A 77 -4.19 -9.12 -2.40
N VAL A 78 -4.14 -7.80 -2.19
CA VAL A 78 -4.91 -7.12 -1.16
C VAL A 78 -5.93 -6.23 -1.86
N VAL A 79 -7.20 -6.44 -1.59
CA VAL A 79 -8.32 -5.77 -2.25
C VAL A 79 -9.03 -4.87 -1.25
N PHE A 80 -8.83 -3.57 -1.38
CA PHE A 80 -9.48 -2.54 -0.57
C PHE A 80 -10.86 -2.19 -1.14
N ASP A 81 -11.86 -2.10 -0.27
CA ASP A 81 -13.17 -1.51 -0.57
C ASP A 81 -13.11 -0.01 -0.31
N VAL A 82 -13.20 0.77 -1.39
CA VAL A 82 -13.11 2.24 -1.36
C VAL A 82 -14.45 2.91 -1.65
N ARG A 83 -15.57 2.19 -1.47
CA ARG A 83 -16.90 2.80 -1.56
C ARG A 83 -17.02 3.97 -0.59
N ASN A 84 -17.48 5.10 -1.12
CA ASN A 84 -17.70 6.34 -0.36
C ASN A 84 -16.42 6.88 0.33
N LYS A 85 -15.23 6.51 -0.18
CA LYS A 85 -13.95 7.06 0.28
C LYS A 85 -13.49 8.17 -0.65
N LYS A 86 -13.04 9.28 -0.07
CA LYS A 86 -12.39 10.36 -0.80
C LYS A 86 -10.96 9.95 -1.18
N ASP A 87 -10.41 10.56 -2.21
CA ASP A 87 -9.10 10.15 -2.74
C ASP A 87 -7.97 10.29 -1.71
N TYR A 88 -7.98 11.32 -0.85
CA TYR A 88 -6.99 11.45 0.22
C TYR A 88 -7.11 10.32 1.28
N GLU A 89 -8.31 9.85 1.61
CA GLU A 89 -8.48 8.74 2.56
C GLU A 89 -7.93 7.44 1.98
N ILE A 90 -8.04 7.29 0.66
CA ILE A 90 -7.49 6.15 -0.08
C ILE A 90 -5.97 6.21 -0.05
N LEU A 91 -5.38 7.36 -0.39
CA LEU A 91 -3.94 7.54 -0.42
C LEU A 91 -3.31 7.38 0.97
N GLU A 92 -3.92 7.96 2.00
CA GLU A 92 -3.53 7.78 3.39
C GLU A 92 -3.55 6.29 3.79
N GLY A 93 -4.62 5.57 3.46
CA GLY A 93 -4.71 4.14 3.76
C GLY A 93 -3.66 3.30 3.04
N LEU A 94 -3.36 3.61 1.77
CA LEU A 94 -2.28 2.94 1.01
C LEU A 94 -0.89 3.28 1.56
N LEU A 95 -0.69 4.52 2.01
CA LEU A 95 0.55 4.97 2.62
C LEU A 95 0.82 4.21 3.93
N ILE A 96 -0.14 4.24 4.86
CA ILE A 96 -0.03 3.55 6.15
C ILE A 96 0.18 2.04 5.95
N PHE A 97 -0.54 1.45 5.00
CA PHE A 97 -0.36 0.03 4.66
C PHE A 97 1.07 -0.26 4.17
N GLY A 98 1.58 0.53 3.23
CA GLY A 98 2.92 0.37 2.66
C GLY A 98 4.03 0.58 3.69
N GLU A 99 3.90 1.59 4.54
CA GLU A 99 4.81 1.88 5.67
C GLU A 99 4.83 0.72 6.66
N SER A 100 3.66 0.29 7.13
CA SER A 100 3.55 -0.80 8.10
C SER A 100 4.12 -2.11 7.56
N LEU A 101 3.87 -2.43 6.28
CA LEU A 101 4.41 -3.64 5.67
C LEU A 101 5.93 -3.56 5.48
N LEU A 102 6.48 -2.36 5.21
CA LEU A 102 7.92 -2.15 5.14
C LEU A 102 8.60 -2.34 6.50
N GLU A 103 8.01 -1.82 7.58
CA GLU A 103 8.52 -2.03 8.94
C GLU A 103 8.59 -3.52 9.29
N ILE A 104 7.56 -4.29 8.90
CA ILE A 104 7.55 -5.74 9.08
C ILE A 104 8.68 -6.40 8.29
N LYS A 105 8.88 -6.00 7.03
CA LYS A 105 9.97 -6.50 6.19
C LYS A 105 11.33 -6.27 6.83
N VAL A 106 11.63 -5.02 7.24
CA VAL A 106 12.91 -4.64 7.86
C VAL A 106 13.12 -5.38 9.17
N SER A 107 12.07 -5.52 9.99
CA SER A 107 12.13 -6.25 11.26
C SER A 107 12.51 -7.72 11.05
N LYS A 108 11.98 -8.36 10.00
CA LYS A 108 12.31 -9.76 9.67
C LYS A 108 13.73 -9.92 9.14
N GLU A 109 14.20 -8.98 8.31
CA GLU A 109 15.57 -8.98 7.81
C GLU A 109 16.58 -8.80 8.95
N GLY A 110 16.30 -7.89 9.89
CA GLY A 110 17.16 -7.66 11.07
C GLY A 110 17.21 -8.82 12.06
N ASN A 111 16.13 -9.61 12.17
CA ASN A 111 16.07 -10.80 13.03
C ASN A 111 16.67 -12.06 12.38
N SER A 112 17.10 -11.98 11.12
CA SER A 112 17.71 -13.09 10.38
C SER A 112 19.26 -13.06 10.41
N LEU A 113 19.84 -12.12 11.17
CA LEU A 113 21.27 -11.99 11.47
C LEU A 113 21.56 -12.47 12.90
#